data_AF-A0AA39RBK4-F1
#
_entry.id   AF-A0AA39RBK4-F1
#
_cell.length_a   1.000
_cell.length_b   1.000
_cell.length_c   1.000
_cell.angle_alpha   90.00
_cell.angle_beta   90.00
_cell.angle_gamma   90.00
#
_symmetry.space_group_name_H-M   'P 1'
#
loop_
_entity.id
_entity.type
_entity.pdbx_description
1 polymer ?
#
loop_
_entity_poly.entity_id
_entity_poly.type
_entity_poly.pdbx_seq_one_letter_code
_entity_poly.pdbx_strand_id
1 'polypeptide(L)'
;MSTDLISYLNYMSTWDSETDENINSIINEHNLFVNLGDFSADSVIAREFRTLVDLADTLRDETIAADAVQIAADAAAVASIWTFGLGMAAFAALEVTEQIQQHYIAKKSGELNTKMQSIDTDISSRINSNVNNYIIAYKANNTLIASKAPEGLDTRTCRALLMQFMAEVEKDTRTTGVLDIPTFKNYAEAARRVYKSNEINNVYNALDTLSLSKKKTDAEVKQCIGSIVGLDFDTTALSLVRGFTIAIMFRKLQIARKTIRENAQEAGLDGAEVESNVFDALDAVGKFVTVVTVIMSVVDTVLRIIDIVDVVEQTKAWVDKLNGPIKESYTKYFDGIKTASKSYVAAVNQATPS
;
A
#
# COMPACT_ATOMS: atom_id res chain seq x y z
N MET A 1 -12.78 15.45 7.05
CA MET A 1 -12.88 13.99 7.32
C MET A 1 -13.77 13.32 6.29
N SER A 2 -14.84 13.97 5.85
CA SER A 2 -15.63 13.57 4.68
C SER A 2 -14.77 13.26 3.45
N THR A 3 -13.69 14.03 3.22
CA THR A 3 -12.74 13.81 2.11
C THR A 3 -12.18 12.38 2.07
N ASP A 4 -11.95 11.74 3.22
CA ASP A 4 -11.47 10.36 3.26
C ASP A 4 -12.55 9.39 2.74
N LEU A 5 -13.81 9.56 3.15
CA LEU A 5 -14.94 8.73 2.68
C LEU A 5 -15.27 9.01 1.21
N ILE A 6 -15.22 10.28 0.79
CA ILE A 6 -15.36 10.68 -0.62
C ILE A 6 -14.29 9.99 -1.48
N SER A 7 -13.03 10.04 -1.04
CA SER A 7 -11.91 9.44 -1.77
C SER A 7 -12.06 7.92 -1.85
N TYR A 8 -12.48 7.27 -0.76
CA TYR A 8 -12.76 5.85 -0.73
C TYR A 8 -13.85 5.46 -1.73
N LEU A 9 -15.03 6.08 -1.63
CA LEU A 9 -16.18 5.76 -2.48
C LEU A 9 -15.90 6.07 -3.96
N ASN A 10 -15.24 7.21 -4.24
CA ASN A 10 -14.82 7.57 -5.59
C ASN A 10 -13.86 6.52 -6.17
N TYR A 11 -12.80 6.18 -5.44
CA TYR A 11 -11.81 5.22 -5.92
C TYR A 11 -12.42 3.83 -6.10
N MET A 12 -13.21 3.31 -5.15
CA MET A 12 -13.90 2.02 -5.28
C MET A 12 -14.88 2.00 -6.46
N SER A 13 -15.54 3.12 -6.75
CA SER A 13 -16.45 3.22 -7.89
C SER A 13 -15.78 3.03 -9.26
N THR A 14 -14.45 3.23 -9.36
CA THR A 14 -13.69 3.04 -10.61
C THR A 14 -13.48 1.57 -11.00
N TRP A 15 -13.75 0.66 -10.07
CA TRP A 15 -13.55 -0.77 -10.25
C TRP A 15 -14.79 -1.51 -10.74
N ASP A 16 -15.97 -0.87 -10.75
CA ASP A 16 -17.25 -1.50 -11.12
C ASP A 16 -17.27 -2.04 -12.57
N SER A 17 -16.56 -1.35 -13.44
CA SER A 17 -16.48 -1.57 -14.88
C SER A 17 -15.13 -2.14 -15.31
N GLU A 18 -14.28 -2.52 -14.35
CA GLU A 18 -13.01 -3.17 -14.64
C GLU A 18 -13.21 -4.59 -15.20
N THR A 19 -12.24 -5.03 -16.00
CA THR A 19 -12.17 -6.38 -16.56
C THR A 19 -12.03 -7.44 -15.46
N ASP A 20 -12.57 -8.62 -15.76
CA ASP A 20 -12.53 -9.77 -14.85
C ASP A 20 -11.09 -10.22 -14.60
N GLU A 21 -10.24 -10.17 -15.63
CA GLU A 21 -8.83 -10.51 -15.54
C GLU A 21 -8.08 -9.61 -14.55
N ASN A 22 -8.31 -8.29 -14.60
CA ASN A 22 -7.68 -7.34 -13.70
C ASN A 22 -8.16 -7.51 -12.26
N ILE A 23 -9.47 -7.69 -12.04
CA ILE A 23 -10.02 -7.96 -10.70
C ILE A 23 -9.48 -9.27 -10.15
N ASN A 24 -9.42 -10.32 -10.96
CA ASN A 24 -8.84 -11.61 -10.56
C ASN A 24 -7.36 -11.46 -10.16
N SER A 25 -6.59 -10.63 -10.86
CA SER A 25 -5.20 -10.34 -10.51
C SER A 25 -5.07 -9.69 -9.12
N ILE A 26 -5.97 -8.78 -8.77
CA ILE A 26 -6.03 -8.15 -7.45
C ILE A 26 -6.42 -9.18 -6.37
N ILE A 27 -7.46 -9.98 -6.62
CA ILE A 27 -7.92 -11.02 -5.70
C ILE A 27 -6.80 -12.05 -5.48
N ASN A 28 -6.04 -12.42 -6.51
CA ASN A 28 -4.90 -13.33 -6.40
C ASN A 28 -3.75 -12.72 -5.56
N GLU A 29 -3.44 -11.43 -5.72
CA GLU A 29 -2.48 -10.74 -4.83
C GLU A 29 -2.94 -10.80 -3.37
N HIS A 30 -4.22 -10.52 -3.11
CA HIS A 30 -4.80 -10.61 -1.77
C HIS A 30 -4.71 -12.02 -1.19
N ASN A 31 -5.07 -13.04 -1.97
CA ASN A 31 -4.96 -14.44 -1.58
C ASN A 31 -3.51 -14.84 -1.24
N LEU A 32 -2.53 -14.30 -1.96
CA LEU A 32 -1.12 -14.50 -1.64
C LEU A 32 -0.72 -13.78 -0.34
N PHE A 33 -1.21 -12.55 -0.13
CA PHE A 33 -0.99 -11.78 1.10
C PHE A 33 -1.49 -12.52 2.35
N VAL A 34 -2.73 -13.01 2.33
CA VAL A 34 -3.31 -13.74 3.48
C VAL A 34 -2.61 -15.08 3.72
N ASN A 35 -1.94 -15.65 2.72
CA ASN A 35 -1.21 -16.92 2.80
C ASN A 35 0.33 -16.77 2.89
N LEU A 36 0.83 -15.59 3.27
CA LEU A 36 2.28 -15.36 3.44
C LEU A 36 2.92 -16.30 4.49
N GLY A 37 2.16 -16.64 5.53
CA GLY A 37 2.63 -17.50 6.62
C GLY A 37 3.71 -16.82 7.48
N ASP A 38 4.48 -17.63 8.19
CA ASP A 38 5.62 -17.16 8.97
C ASP A 38 6.93 -17.27 8.18
N PHE A 39 7.80 -16.27 8.33
CA PHE A 39 9.12 -16.27 7.69
C PHE A 39 10.10 -15.31 8.38
N SER A 40 11.38 -15.47 8.08
CA SER A 40 12.46 -14.56 8.48
C SER A 40 13.17 -14.04 7.24
N ALA A 41 13.38 -12.73 7.18
CA ALA A 41 14.01 -12.07 6.04
C ALA A 41 15.41 -11.52 6.35
N ASP A 42 15.78 -11.35 7.63
CA ASP A 42 16.97 -10.58 8.04
C ASP A 42 18.26 -11.07 7.42
N SER A 43 18.51 -12.38 7.46
CA SER A 43 19.74 -12.98 6.90
C SER A 43 19.78 -12.88 5.38
N VAL A 44 18.63 -12.98 4.73
CA VAL A 44 18.49 -12.84 3.27
C VAL A 44 18.72 -11.39 2.87
N ILE A 45 18.06 -10.43 3.52
CA ILE A 45 18.22 -9.00 3.30
C ILE A 45 19.69 -8.61 3.52
N ALA A 46 20.30 -9.03 4.62
CA ALA A 46 21.71 -8.73 4.90
C ALA A 46 22.66 -9.25 3.81
N ARG A 47 22.39 -10.43 3.24
CA ARG A 47 23.17 -10.99 2.13
C ARG A 47 22.99 -10.19 0.84
N GLU A 48 21.75 -9.92 0.44
CA GLU A 48 21.49 -9.21 -0.81
C GLU A 48 21.98 -7.76 -0.76
N PHE A 49 21.82 -7.09 0.39
CA PHE A 49 22.34 -5.74 0.59
C PHE A 49 23.87 -5.68 0.69
N ARG A 50 24.54 -6.74 1.19
CA ARG A 50 26.01 -6.80 1.08
C ARG A 50 26.46 -6.77 -0.38
N THR A 51 25.79 -7.54 -1.24
CA THR A 51 26.09 -7.56 -2.68
C THR A 51 25.84 -6.18 -3.32
N LEU A 52 24.74 -5.50 -2.96
CA LEU A 52 24.46 -4.14 -3.43
C LEU A 52 25.52 -3.12 -2.97
N VAL A 53 25.90 -3.18 -1.69
CA VAL A 53 26.92 -2.28 -1.13
C VAL A 53 28.27 -2.53 -1.78
N ASP A 54 28.69 -3.79 -1.96
CA ASP A 54 29.95 -4.13 -2.63
C ASP A 54 30.01 -3.59 -4.07
N LEU A 55 28.89 -3.68 -4.82
CA LEU A 55 28.77 -3.11 -6.16
C LEU A 55 28.83 -1.58 -6.15
N ALA A 56 28.16 -0.93 -5.19
CA ALA A 56 28.17 0.52 -5.04
C ALA A 56 29.54 1.06 -4.60
N ASP A 57 30.23 0.37 -3.68
CA ASP A 57 31.58 0.70 -3.24
C ASP A 57 32.57 0.60 -4.40
N THR A 58 32.49 -0.49 -5.18
CA THR A 58 33.32 -0.67 -6.38
C THR A 58 33.09 0.47 -7.38
N LEU A 59 31.83 0.81 -7.65
CA LEU A 59 31.50 1.90 -8.57
C LEU A 59 32.01 3.26 -8.06
N ARG A 60 31.86 3.55 -6.77
CA ARG A 60 32.39 4.77 -6.15
C ARG A 60 33.90 4.87 -6.33
N ASP A 61 34.62 3.80 -5.99
CA ASP A 61 36.08 3.79 -6.00
C ASP A 61 36.62 3.95 -7.44
N GLU A 62 35.98 3.30 -8.42
CA GLU A 62 36.31 3.45 -9.83
C GLU A 62 35.96 4.85 -10.37
N THR A 63 34.86 5.45 -9.92
CA THR A 63 34.47 6.83 -10.29
C THR A 63 35.47 7.85 -9.75
N ILE A 64 35.97 7.66 -8.51
CA ILE A 64 36.99 8.53 -7.91
C ILE A 64 38.34 8.38 -8.64
N ALA A 65 38.66 7.18 -9.12
CA ALA A 65 39.94 6.88 -9.75
C ALA A 65 40.03 7.32 -11.23
N ALA A 66 38.90 7.53 -11.92
CA ALA A 66 38.87 7.97 -13.32
C ALA A 66 39.23 9.46 -13.46
N ASP A 67 40.00 9.83 -14.48
CA ASP A 67 40.53 11.20 -14.69
C ASP A 67 39.44 12.20 -15.17
N ALA A 68 39.59 13.50 -14.88
CA ALA A 68 38.54 14.53 -14.93
C ALA A 68 37.79 14.71 -16.27
N VAL A 69 38.36 14.28 -17.40
CA VAL A 69 37.79 14.44 -18.75
C VAL A 69 36.95 13.22 -19.17
N GLN A 70 37.24 12.03 -18.64
CA GLN A 70 36.48 10.79 -18.89
C GLN A 70 35.20 10.73 -18.03
N ILE A 71 35.25 11.40 -16.86
CA ILE A 71 34.13 11.49 -15.91
C ILE A 71 32.89 12.12 -16.54
N ALA A 72 32.97 13.19 -17.34
CA ALA A 72 31.75 13.90 -17.77
C ALA A 72 30.80 13.06 -18.66
N ALA A 73 31.35 12.16 -19.49
CA ALA A 73 30.56 11.27 -20.34
C ALA A 73 30.04 10.05 -19.56
N ASP A 74 30.89 9.40 -18.75
CA ASP A 74 30.49 8.24 -17.96
C ASP A 74 29.59 8.62 -16.77
N ALA A 75 29.74 9.81 -16.21
CA ALA A 75 28.87 10.38 -15.17
C ALA A 75 27.44 10.58 -15.66
N ALA A 76 27.26 11.12 -16.87
CA ALA A 76 25.95 11.27 -17.48
C ALA A 76 25.28 9.91 -17.73
N ALA A 77 26.05 8.89 -18.12
CA ALA A 77 25.58 7.52 -18.26
C ALA A 77 25.19 6.91 -16.91
N VAL A 78 26.04 7.03 -15.87
CA VAL A 78 25.79 6.52 -14.52
C VAL A 78 24.53 7.17 -13.91
N ALA A 79 24.34 8.48 -14.06
CA ALA A 79 23.18 9.19 -13.53
C ALA A 79 21.84 8.77 -14.18
N SER A 80 21.88 8.23 -15.41
CA SER A 80 20.69 7.89 -16.19
C SER A 80 20.07 6.51 -15.88
N ILE A 81 20.74 5.65 -15.10
CA ILE A 81 20.41 4.21 -15.01
C ILE A 81 20.01 3.79 -13.58
N TRP A 82 19.24 4.57 -12.81
CA TRP A 82 18.91 4.17 -11.43
C TRP A 82 17.40 3.95 -11.20
N THR A 83 17.02 2.68 -11.03
CA THR A 83 15.65 2.26 -10.66
C THR A 83 15.67 1.17 -9.59
N PHE A 84 14.68 1.15 -8.68
CA PHE A 84 14.71 0.30 -7.47
C PHE A 84 13.49 -0.64 -7.36
N GLY A 85 13.69 -1.89 -6.91
CA GLY A 85 12.67 -2.94 -6.96
C GLY A 85 11.70 -2.97 -5.78
N LEU A 86 10.42 -2.65 -6.04
CA LEU A 86 9.15 -3.09 -5.38
C LEU A 86 7.93 -2.35 -5.98
N GLY A 87 8.18 -1.28 -6.74
CA GLY A 87 7.14 -0.52 -7.43
C GLY A 87 7.62 0.72 -8.19
N MET A 88 8.94 0.95 -8.33
CA MET A 88 9.46 2.20 -8.92
C MET A 88 9.24 2.32 -10.44
N ALA A 89 8.96 1.22 -11.14
CA ALA A 89 8.78 1.25 -12.59
C ALA A 89 7.53 2.05 -13.03
N ALA A 90 6.53 2.24 -12.17
CA ALA A 90 5.39 3.10 -12.51
C ALA A 90 5.72 4.61 -12.41
N PHE A 91 6.83 5.00 -11.76
CA PHE A 91 7.13 6.40 -11.43
C PHE A 91 8.53 6.89 -11.80
N ALA A 92 9.38 6.03 -12.36
CA ALA A 92 10.70 6.39 -12.86
C ALA A 92 11.03 5.67 -14.16
N ALA A 93 10.12 5.73 -15.14
CA ALA A 93 10.53 5.54 -16.54
C ALA A 93 11.35 6.76 -16.94
N LEU A 94 12.58 6.86 -16.44
CA LEU A 94 13.59 7.69 -17.07
C LEU A 94 13.93 6.96 -18.37
N GLU A 95 13.42 7.49 -19.49
CA GLU A 95 13.86 7.08 -20.82
C GLU A 95 15.38 7.15 -20.86
N VAL A 96 16.03 5.98 -20.83
CA VAL A 96 17.47 5.89 -21.02
C VAL A 96 17.74 6.16 -22.49
N THR A 97 18.30 7.33 -22.79
CA THR A 97 18.88 7.60 -24.11
C THR A 97 20.00 6.59 -24.38
N GLU A 98 19.80 5.79 -25.41
CA GLU A 98 20.74 4.82 -25.98
C GLU A 98 21.97 5.56 -26.54
N GLN A 99 22.94 5.90 -25.68
CA GLN A 99 24.29 6.29 -26.10
C GLN A 99 25.17 6.43 -24.85
N ILE A 100 26.08 5.49 -24.63
CA ILE A 100 27.48 5.69 -24.20
C ILE A 100 28.09 4.29 -23.98
N GLN A 101 28.90 3.87 -24.95
CA GLN A 101 29.77 2.71 -24.86
C GLN A 101 31.16 3.16 -24.37
N GLN A 102 31.39 3.19 -23.06
CA GLN A 102 32.71 2.95 -22.47
C GLN A 102 32.61 1.81 -21.45
N HIS A 103 33.50 0.82 -21.55
CA HIS A 103 33.18 -0.58 -21.26
C HIS A 103 33.17 -1.04 -19.80
N TYR A 104 33.64 -0.24 -18.84
CA TYR A 104 33.87 -0.74 -17.48
C TYR A 104 32.98 -0.10 -16.41
N ILE A 105 33.01 1.23 -16.25
CA ILE A 105 32.14 1.95 -15.30
C ILE A 105 30.67 1.81 -15.69
N ALA A 106 30.34 1.94 -16.98
CA ALA A 106 28.97 1.73 -17.46
C ALA A 106 28.49 0.29 -17.23
N LYS A 107 29.39 -0.70 -17.33
CA LYS A 107 29.07 -2.09 -17.01
C LYS A 107 28.78 -2.28 -15.53
N LYS A 108 29.58 -1.68 -14.64
CA LYS A 108 29.36 -1.75 -13.19
C LYS A 108 28.11 -1.01 -12.73
N SER A 109 27.84 0.15 -13.33
CA SER A 109 26.57 0.86 -13.15
C SER A 109 25.38 0.01 -13.63
N GLY A 110 25.51 -0.64 -14.78
CA GLY A 110 24.50 -1.59 -15.28
C GLY A 110 24.28 -2.81 -14.37
N GLU A 111 25.34 -3.39 -13.81
CA GLU A 111 25.28 -4.48 -12.84
C GLU A 111 24.57 -4.03 -11.55
N LEU A 112 24.95 -2.87 -11.00
CA LEU A 112 24.30 -2.30 -9.81
C LEU A 112 22.83 -1.99 -10.08
N ASN A 113 22.48 -1.38 -11.21
CA ASN A 113 21.09 -1.08 -11.54
C ASN A 113 20.26 -2.35 -11.72
N THR A 114 20.78 -3.33 -12.45
CA THR A 114 20.10 -4.63 -12.62
C THR A 114 19.82 -5.25 -11.25
N LYS A 115 20.81 -5.21 -10.34
CA LYS A 115 20.65 -5.73 -8.98
C LYS A 115 19.64 -4.93 -8.16
N MET A 116 19.61 -3.60 -8.31
CA MET A 116 18.63 -2.74 -7.65
C MET A 116 17.20 -2.94 -8.17
N GLN A 117 17.03 -3.23 -9.46
CA GLN A 117 15.73 -3.56 -10.06
C GLN A 117 15.19 -4.91 -9.59
N SER A 118 16.08 -5.87 -9.37
CA SER A 118 15.71 -7.24 -8.95
C SER A 118 15.72 -7.46 -7.45
N ILE A 119 16.21 -6.51 -6.63
CA ILE A 119 16.55 -6.74 -5.23
C ILE A 119 15.43 -7.39 -4.41
N ASP A 120 14.19 -6.99 -4.65
CA ASP A 120 13.02 -7.49 -3.97
C ASP A 120 12.58 -8.87 -4.42
N THR A 121 12.67 -9.16 -5.71
CA THR A 121 12.48 -10.50 -6.27
C THR A 121 13.59 -11.44 -5.80
N ASP A 122 14.83 -10.94 -5.71
CA ASP A 122 15.96 -11.70 -5.18
C ASP A 122 15.79 -12.02 -3.70
N ILE A 123 15.41 -11.04 -2.87
CA ILE A 123 15.13 -11.26 -1.45
C ILE A 123 13.97 -12.24 -1.29
N SER A 124 12.84 -11.98 -1.94
CA SER A 124 11.62 -12.79 -1.75
C SER A 124 11.77 -14.22 -2.24
N SER A 125 12.41 -14.46 -3.40
CA SER A 125 12.72 -15.81 -3.91
C SER A 125 13.62 -16.63 -2.99
N ARG A 126 14.44 -15.96 -2.17
CA ARG A 126 15.34 -16.58 -1.19
C ARG A 126 14.70 -16.77 0.19
N ILE A 127 13.53 -16.19 0.44
CA ILE A 127 12.73 -16.43 1.66
C ILE A 127 11.91 -17.71 1.48
N ASN A 128 10.91 -17.67 0.58
CA ASN A 128 10.11 -18.83 0.17
C ASN A 128 9.22 -18.49 -1.04
N SER A 129 8.55 -19.50 -1.62
CA SER A 129 7.69 -19.34 -2.79
C SER A 129 6.47 -18.44 -2.55
N ASN A 130 5.86 -18.47 -1.36
CA ASN A 130 4.66 -17.68 -1.07
C ASN A 130 4.99 -16.19 -1.05
N VAL A 131 6.08 -15.83 -0.37
CA VAL A 131 6.58 -14.45 -0.32
C VAL A 131 7.00 -13.99 -1.72
N ASN A 132 7.70 -14.83 -2.49
CA ASN A 132 8.08 -14.50 -3.86
C ASN A 132 6.87 -14.24 -4.78
N ASN A 133 5.89 -15.14 -4.76
CA ASN A 133 4.69 -15.01 -5.58
C ASN A 133 3.90 -13.76 -5.20
N TYR A 134 3.77 -13.47 -3.90
CA TYR A 134 3.15 -12.23 -3.43
C TYR A 134 3.88 -10.99 -3.95
N ILE A 135 5.21 -10.92 -3.85
CA ILE A 135 5.99 -9.77 -4.36
C ILE A 135 5.83 -9.61 -5.88
N ILE A 136 5.83 -10.71 -6.64
CA ILE A 136 5.59 -10.66 -8.09
C ILE A 136 4.20 -10.10 -8.41
N ALA A 137 3.16 -10.61 -7.76
CA ALA A 137 1.78 -10.15 -7.95
C ALA A 137 1.63 -8.67 -7.53
N TYR A 138 2.17 -8.30 -6.38
CA TYR A 138 2.20 -6.92 -5.87
C TYR A 138 2.80 -5.96 -6.90
N LYS A 139 3.94 -6.33 -7.50
CA LYS A 139 4.60 -5.51 -8.54
C LYS A 139 3.73 -5.37 -9.77
N ALA A 140 3.20 -6.48 -10.28
CA ALA A 140 2.38 -6.50 -11.50
C ALA A 140 1.13 -5.62 -11.39
N ASN A 141 0.54 -5.54 -10.20
CA ASN A 141 -0.68 -4.79 -9.95
C ASN A 141 -0.48 -3.29 -9.67
N ASN A 142 0.77 -2.80 -9.48
CA ASN A 142 1.04 -1.38 -9.21
C ASN A 142 0.47 -0.46 -10.28
N THR A 143 0.73 -0.75 -11.55
CA THR A 143 0.30 0.08 -12.67
C THR A 143 -1.22 0.12 -12.79
N LEU A 144 -1.87 -1.03 -12.62
CA LEU A 144 -3.34 -1.13 -12.62
C LEU A 144 -3.93 -0.26 -11.50
N ILE A 145 -3.44 -0.43 -10.27
CA ILE A 145 -3.92 0.34 -9.11
C ILE A 145 -3.69 1.84 -9.30
N ALA A 146 -2.52 2.24 -9.81
CA ALA A 146 -2.22 3.64 -10.11
C ALA A 146 -3.13 4.21 -11.22
N SER A 147 -3.43 3.43 -12.26
CA SER A 147 -4.29 3.87 -13.37
C SER A 147 -5.74 4.15 -12.96
N LYS A 148 -6.16 3.60 -11.82
CA LYS A 148 -7.49 3.80 -11.22
C LYS A 148 -7.54 4.92 -10.20
N ALA A 149 -6.39 5.48 -9.83
CA ALA A 149 -6.32 6.54 -8.84
C ALA A 149 -7.06 7.79 -9.34
N PRO A 150 -8.04 8.32 -8.59
CA PRO A 150 -8.58 9.64 -8.85
C PRO A 150 -7.48 10.69 -8.74
N GLU A 151 -7.68 11.83 -9.42
CA GLU A 151 -6.74 12.94 -9.37
C GLU A 151 -6.43 13.35 -7.92
N GLY A 152 -5.14 13.42 -7.58
CA GLY A 152 -4.67 13.77 -6.24
C GLY A 152 -4.62 12.63 -5.22
N LEU A 153 -5.04 11.41 -5.57
CA LEU A 153 -4.92 10.25 -4.68
C LEU A 153 -3.64 9.47 -4.96
N ASP A 154 -2.77 9.33 -3.96
CA ASP A 154 -1.52 8.59 -4.13
C ASP A 154 -1.75 7.07 -4.20
N THR A 155 -0.88 6.35 -4.94
CA THR A 155 -0.98 4.90 -5.15
C THR A 155 -0.94 4.10 -3.84
N ARG A 156 -0.24 4.58 -2.81
CA ARG A 156 -0.22 3.92 -1.50
C ARG A 156 -1.60 4.00 -0.86
N THR A 157 -2.24 5.17 -0.89
CA THR A 157 -3.60 5.34 -0.40
C THR A 157 -4.55 4.46 -1.21
N CYS A 158 -4.41 4.40 -2.54
CA CYS A 158 -5.19 3.48 -3.38
C CYS A 158 -5.04 2.00 -2.95
N ARG A 159 -3.82 1.53 -2.73
CA ARG A 159 -3.55 0.17 -2.22
C ARG A 159 -4.22 -0.09 -0.88
N ALA A 160 -4.10 0.85 0.04
CA ALA A 160 -4.71 0.76 1.36
C ALA A 160 -6.23 0.63 1.29
N LEU A 161 -6.87 1.48 0.48
CA LEU A 161 -8.32 1.48 0.31
C LEU A 161 -8.81 0.20 -0.36
N LEU A 162 -8.06 -0.32 -1.34
CA LEU A 162 -8.40 -1.57 -2.03
C LEU A 162 -8.31 -2.79 -1.09
N MET A 163 -7.26 -2.87 -0.25
CA MET A 163 -7.15 -3.91 0.78
C MET A 163 -8.27 -3.81 1.82
N GLN A 164 -8.63 -2.59 2.22
CA GLN A 164 -9.76 -2.38 3.14
C GLN A 164 -11.09 -2.82 2.53
N PHE A 165 -11.29 -2.51 1.25
CA PHE A 165 -12.48 -2.89 0.51
C PHE A 165 -12.60 -4.41 0.41
N MET A 166 -11.56 -5.11 -0.01
CA MET A 166 -11.57 -6.58 -0.10
C MET A 166 -11.84 -7.23 1.27
N ALA A 167 -11.35 -6.64 2.35
CA ALA A 167 -11.66 -7.10 3.70
C ALA A 167 -13.13 -6.93 4.09
N GLU A 168 -13.77 -5.84 3.67
CA GLU A 168 -15.20 -5.64 3.89
C GLU A 168 -16.02 -6.65 3.07
N VAL A 169 -15.63 -6.89 1.82
CA VAL A 169 -16.26 -7.90 0.95
C VAL A 169 -16.16 -9.31 1.56
N GLU A 170 -14.99 -9.71 2.03
CA GLU A 170 -14.77 -11.01 2.70
C GLU A 170 -15.54 -11.13 4.01
N LYS A 171 -15.72 -10.02 4.73
CA LYS A 171 -16.51 -9.99 5.97
C LYS A 171 -18.00 -10.24 5.69
N ASP A 172 -18.55 -9.58 4.69
CA ASP A 172 -20.00 -9.63 4.43
C ASP A 172 -20.39 -10.95 3.73
N THR A 173 -19.44 -11.58 3.03
CA THR A 173 -19.59 -12.92 2.44
C THR A 173 -19.28 -14.08 3.39
N ARG A 174 -19.13 -13.87 4.72
CA ARG A 174 -18.77 -14.92 5.70
C ARG A 174 -19.63 -16.19 5.69
N THR A 175 -20.85 -16.14 5.14
CA THR A 175 -21.71 -17.33 4.97
C THR A 175 -21.44 -18.12 3.69
N THR A 176 -20.81 -17.52 2.69
CA THR A 176 -20.46 -18.14 1.39
C THR A 176 -18.96 -18.31 1.18
N GLY A 177 -18.12 -17.50 1.84
CA GLY A 177 -16.67 -17.66 1.98
C GLY A 177 -15.83 -17.29 0.77
N VAL A 178 -16.36 -16.55 -0.21
CA VAL A 178 -15.63 -16.30 -1.46
C VAL A 178 -15.60 -14.82 -1.84
N LEU A 179 -14.42 -14.21 -1.74
CA LEU A 179 -14.06 -13.04 -2.52
C LEU A 179 -13.84 -13.48 -3.97
N ASP A 180 -14.89 -13.40 -4.79
CA ASP A 180 -14.83 -13.65 -6.23
C ASP A 180 -15.12 -12.37 -7.03
N ILE A 181 -14.94 -12.47 -8.35
CA ILE A 181 -15.11 -11.35 -9.28
C ILE A 181 -16.56 -10.81 -9.24
N PRO A 182 -17.63 -11.64 -9.31
CA PRO A 182 -19.00 -11.15 -9.21
C PRO A 182 -19.28 -10.39 -7.92
N THR A 183 -18.84 -10.92 -6.78
CA THR A 183 -19.03 -10.26 -5.49
C THR A 183 -18.25 -8.95 -5.44
N PHE A 184 -16.97 -8.95 -5.83
CA PHE A 184 -16.15 -7.74 -5.89
C PHE A 184 -16.83 -6.64 -6.71
N LYS A 185 -17.34 -6.98 -7.91
CA LYS A 185 -18.04 -6.03 -8.78
C LYS A 185 -19.33 -5.50 -8.17
N ASN A 186 -20.10 -6.35 -7.49
CA ASN A 186 -21.32 -5.93 -6.80
C ASN A 186 -21.04 -4.85 -5.73
N TYR A 187 -19.98 -5.02 -4.95
CA TYR A 187 -19.58 -4.01 -3.96
C TYR A 187 -19.01 -2.75 -4.60
N ALA A 188 -18.26 -2.87 -5.70
CA ALA A 188 -17.76 -1.71 -6.43
C ALA A 188 -18.90 -0.89 -7.07
N GLU A 189 -19.92 -1.56 -7.61
CA GLU A 189 -21.14 -0.92 -8.09
C GLU A 189 -21.90 -0.24 -6.96
N ALA A 190 -22.04 -0.90 -5.80
CA ALA A 190 -22.67 -0.32 -4.63
C ALA A 190 -21.93 0.97 -4.18
N ALA A 191 -20.59 0.95 -4.14
CA ALA A 191 -19.78 2.14 -3.86
C ALA A 191 -20.08 3.27 -4.86
N ARG A 192 -20.22 2.96 -6.15
CA ARG A 192 -20.60 3.93 -7.18
C ARG A 192 -22.00 4.51 -6.97
N ARG A 193 -22.98 3.68 -6.63
CA ARG A 193 -24.36 4.14 -6.35
C ARG A 193 -24.39 5.12 -5.19
N VAL A 194 -23.71 4.79 -4.09
CA VAL A 194 -23.59 5.67 -2.93
C VAL A 194 -22.86 6.95 -3.29
N TYR A 195 -21.70 6.86 -3.94
CA TYR A 195 -20.86 8.02 -4.31
C TYR A 195 -21.64 9.06 -5.11
N LYS A 196 -22.52 8.61 -6.01
CA LYS A 196 -23.33 9.47 -6.88
C LYS A 196 -24.65 9.94 -6.24
N SER A 197 -25.00 9.45 -5.06
CA SER A 197 -26.23 9.84 -4.38
C SER A 197 -26.08 11.19 -3.68
N ASN A 198 -27.19 11.90 -3.52
CA ASN A 198 -27.24 13.09 -2.67
C ASN A 198 -27.34 12.75 -1.18
N GLU A 199 -27.82 11.56 -0.83
CA GLU A 199 -28.04 11.15 0.57
C GLU A 199 -26.73 11.03 1.36
N ILE A 200 -25.64 10.60 0.70
CA ILE A 200 -24.34 10.45 1.34
C ILE A 200 -23.77 11.79 1.86
N ASN A 201 -24.24 12.93 1.34
CA ASN A 201 -23.85 14.25 1.85
C ASN A 201 -24.22 14.44 3.32
N ASN A 202 -25.26 13.77 3.81
CA ASN A 202 -25.62 13.81 5.22
C ASN A 202 -24.52 13.18 6.08
N VAL A 203 -23.94 12.07 5.63
CA VAL A 203 -22.81 11.40 6.30
C VAL A 203 -21.55 12.25 6.21
N TYR A 204 -21.26 12.85 5.04
CA TYR A 204 -20.12 13.77 4.88
C TYR A 204 -20.19 14.94 5.86
N ASN A 205 -21.35 15.61 5.93
CA ASN A 205 -21.57 16.73 6.83
C ASN A 205 -21.46 16.32 8.31
N ALA A 206 -21.98 15.15 8.66
CA ALA A 206 -21.90 14.64 10.03
C ALA A 206 -20.46 14.29 10.44
N LEU A 207 -19.69 13.65 9.55
CA LEU A 207 -18.26 13.36 9.75
C LEU A 207 -17.44 14.64 9.91
N ASP A 208 -17.68 15.65 9.09
CA ASP A 208 -16.96 16.92 9.21
C ASP A 208 -17.34 17.68 10.47
N THR A 209 -18.62 17.72 10.83
CA THR A 209 -19.09 18.30 12.09
C THR A 209 -18.42 17.63 13.29
N LEU A 210 -18.42 16.29 13.33
CA LEU A 210 -17.75 15.53 14.39
C LEU A 210 -16.23 15.77 14.40
N SER A 211 -15.61 15.93 13.23
CA SER A 211 -14.17 16.19 13.12
C SER A 211 -13.77 17.54 13.69
N LEU A 212 -14.59 18.57 13.45
CA LEU A 212 -14.40 19.93 13.94
C LEU A 212 -14.79 20.07 15.42
N SER A 213 -15.56 19.12 15.97
CA SER A 213 -15.85 19.09 17.40
C SER A 213 -14.59 18.87 18.22
N LYS A 214 -14.39 19.78 19.18
CA LYS A 214 -13.31 19.69 20.17
C LYS A 214 -13.57 18.61 21.22
N LYS A 215 -14.85 18.29 21.49
CA LYS A 215 -15.24 17.42 22.61
C LYS A 215 -15.56 16.00 22.17
N LYS A 216 -16.06 15.80 20.94
CA LYS A 216 -16.41 14.47 20.38
C LYS A 216 -17.23 13.63 21.38
N THR A 217 -18.25 14.27 21.95
CA THR A 217 -19.15 13.71 22.96
C THR A 217 -19.99 12.56 22.40
N ASP A 218 -20.52 11.70 23.27
CA ASP A 218 -21.41 10.60 22.88
C ASP A 218 -22.60 11.09 22.03
N ALA A 219 -23.16 12.26 22.33
CA ALA A 219 -24.23 12.84 21.54
C ALA A 219 -23.81 13.16 20.09
N GLU A 220 -22.60 13.69 19.90
CA GLU A 220 -22.05 14.00 18.57
C GLU A 220 -21.69 12.72 17.80
N VAL A 221 -21.16 11.71 18.51
CA VAL A 221 -20.90 10.37 17.95
C VAL A 221 -22.21 9.72 17.51
N LYS A 222 -23.24 9.76 18.36
CA LYS A 222 -24.59 9.24 18.07
C LYS A 222 -25.23 9.94 16.88
N GLN A 223 -25.07 11.25 16.76
CA GLN A 223 -25.56 12.00 15.61
C GLN A 223 -24.89 11.53 14.30
N CYS A 224 -23.57 11.34 14.33
CA CYS A 224 -22.84 10.84 13.16
C CYS A 224 -23.24 9.40 12.81
N ILE A 225 -23.39 8.52 13.80
CA ILE A 225 -23.91 7.16 13.59
C ILE A 225 -25.35 7.19 13.06
N GLY A 226 -26.21 8.09 13.56
CA GLY A 226 -27.56 8.25 13.05
C GLY A 226 -27.60 8.61 11.57
N SER A 227 -26.61 9.38 11.07
CA SER A 227 -26.52 9.75 9.66
C SER A 227 -26.22 8.57 8.72
N ILE A 228 -25.49 7.55 9.19
CA ILE A 228 -25.22 6.32 8.41
C ILE A 228 -26.34 5.28 8.55
N VAL A 229 -27.10 5.29 9.65
CA VAL A 229 -28.30 4.45 9.83
C VAL A 229 -29.44 4.94 8.95
N GLY A 230 -29.59 6.25 8.80
CA GLY A 230 -30.70 6.87 8.07
C GLY A 230 -30.59 6.88 6.54
N LEU A 231 -29.61 6.17 5.96
CA LEU A 231 -29.47 6.05 4.51
C LEU A 231 -30.41 4.97 3.96
N ASP A 232 -31.02 5.23 2.80
CA ASP A 232 -31.93 4.29 2.12
C ASP A 232 -31.20 3.55 0.97
N PHE A 233 -30.37 2.57 1.34
CA PHE A 233 -29.66 1.71 0.38
C PHE A 233 -29.80 0.22 0.72
N ASP A 234 -29.45 -0.63 -0.24
CA ASP A 234 -29.28 -2.05 -0.01
C ASP A 234 -28.15 -2.35 1.01
N THR A 235 -28.17 -3.55 1.56
CA THR A 235 -27.25 -3.98 2.63
C THR A 235 -25.78 -3.88 2.23
N THR A 236 -25.44 -4.17 0.97
CA THR A 236 -24.07 -4.10 0.44
C THR A 236 -23.56 -2.65 0.41
N ALA A 237 -24.37 -1.73 -0.07
CA ALA A 237 -24.05 -0.30 -0.05
C ALA A 237 -23.93 0.24 1.39
N LEU A 238 -24.83 -0.18 2.28
CA LEU A 238 -24.81 0.23 3.69
C LEU A 238 -23.57 -0.29 4.42
N SER A 239 -23.17 -1.55 4.21
CA SER A 239 -22.01 -2.14 4.88
C SER A 239 -20.71 -1.41 4.55
N LEU A 240 -20.52 -1.02 3.28
CA LEU A 240 -19.39 -0.21 2.83
C LEU A 240 -19.31 1.16 3.52
N VAL A 241 -20.43 1.90 3.54
CA VAL A 241 -20.47 3.25 4.11
C VAL A 241 -20.29 3.20 5.62
N ARG A 242 -20.98 2.27 6.29
CA ARG A 242 -20.92 2.10 7.75
C ARG A 242 -19.51 1.69 8.17
N GLY A 243 -18.96 0.65 7.55
CA GLY A 243 -17.62 0.13 7.85
C GLY A 243 -16.54 1.19 7.70
N PHE A 244 -16.54 1.93 6.58
CA PHE A 244 -15.53 2.96 6.35
C PHE A 244 -15.73 4.19 7.25
N THR A 245 -16.97 4.61 7.52
CA THR A 245 -17.27 5.72 8.45
C THR A 245 -16.79 5.38 9.87
N ILE A 246 -17.07 4.17 10.35
CA ILE A 246 -16.60 3.66 11.65
C ILE A 246 -15.06 3.61 11.69
N ALA A 247 -14.42 3.19 10.60
CA ALA A 247 -12.96 3.20 10.48
C ALA A 247 -12.38 4.62 10.63
N ILE A 248 -12.99 5.63 10.01
CA ILE A 248 -12.60 7.05 10.16
C ILE A 248 -12.76 7.48 11.63
N MET A 249 -13.89 7.18 12.25
CA MET A 249 -14.15 7.53 13.66
C MET A 249 -13.10 6.95 14.60
N PHE A 250 -12.77 5.67 14.44
CA PHE A 250 -11.78 5.01 15.29
C PHE A 250 -10.36 5.51 15.02
N ARG A 251 -9.95 5.61 13.76
CA ARG A 251 -8.52 5.78 13.40
C ARG A 251 -8.10 7.22 13.19
N LYS A 252 -8.97 8.02 12.59
CA LYS A 252 -8.65 9.41 12.24
C LYS A 252 -9.15 10.35 13.32
N LEU A 253 -10.33 10.08 13.87
CA LEU A 253 -10.90 10.86 14.96
C LEU A 253 -10.51 10.37 16.35
N GLN A 254 -9.86 9.20 16.45
CA GLN A 254 -9.35 8.62 17.70
C GLN A 254 -10.45 8.44 18.76
N ILE A 255 -11.68 8.13 18.32
CA ILE A 255 -12.81 7.86 19.21
C ILE A 255 -12.67 6.43 19.75
N ALA A 256 -12.86 6.27 21.05
CA ALA A 256 -12.71 4.97 21.71
C ALA A 256 -13.67 3.92 21.12
N ARG A 257 -13.16 2.69 20.87
CA ARG A 257 -13.96 1.57 20.34
C ARG A 257 -15.25 1.34 21.12
N LYS A 258 -15.16 1.42 22.45
CA LYS A 258 -16.30 1.25 23.37
C LYS A 258 -17.41 2.27 23.08
N THR A 259 -17.06 3.55 22.96
CA THR A 259 -18.00 4.63 22.67
C THR A 259 -18.68 4.43 21.31
N ILE A 260 -17.92 4.06 20.27
CA ILE A 260 -18.50 3.79 18.94
C ILE A 260 -19.49 2.63 19.03
N ARG A 261 -19.10 1.52 19.67
CA ARG A 261 -19.93 0.32 19.80
C ARG A 261 -21.24 0.58 20.54
N GLU A 262 -21.18 1.27 21.69
CA GLU A 262 -22.37 1.56 22.51
C GLU A 262 -23.35 2.45 21.72
N ASN A 263 -22.86 3.52 21.09
CA ASN A 263 -23.72 4.41 20.30
C ASN A 263 -24.26 3.75 19.01
N ALA A 264 -23.50 2.83 18.42
CA ALA A 264 -23.95 2.05 17.25
C ALA A 264 -25.08 1.08 17.60
N GLN A 265 -24.93 0.34 18.71
CA GLN A 265 -25.97 -0.56 19.20
C GLN A 265 -27.24 0.20 19.59
N GLU A 266 -27.10 1.35 20.26
CA GLU A 266 -28.25 2.23 20.56
C GLU A 266 -28.96 2.77 19.31
N ALA A 267 -28.22 2.97 18.22
CA ALA A 267 -28.77 3.41 16.94
C ALA A 267 -29.34 2.27 16.09
N GLY A 268 -29.28 1.02 16.58
CA GLY A 268 -29.83 -0.16 15.91
C GLY A 268 -28.95 -0.75 14.82
N LEU A 269 -27.64 -0.43 14.80
CA LEU A 269 -26.68 -1.15 13.94
C LEU A 269 -26.48 -2.57 14.46
N ASP A 270 -26.33 -3.53 13.54
CA ASP A 270 -26.06 -4.92 13.90
C ASP A 270 -24.75 -4.98 14.70
N GLY A 271 -24.75 -5.78 15.78
CA GLY A 271 -23.58 -6.03 16.61
C GLY A 271 -22.38 -6.48 15.78
N ALA A 272 -22.61 -7.29 14.74
CA ALA A 272 -21.56 -7.79 13.83
C ALA A 272 -20.85 -6.68 13.03
N GLU A 273 -21.53 -5.55 12.75
CA GLU A 273 -20.93 -4.39 12.07
C GLU A 273 -19.99 -3.59 12.99
N VAL A 274 -20.11 -3.76 14.32
CA VAL A 274 -19.34 -3.03 15.35
C VAL A 274 -18.63 -3.95 16.35
N GLU A 275 -18.42 -5.20 15.96
CA GLU A 275 -17.67 -6.20 16.72
C GLU A 275 -16.16 -5.92 16.76
N SER A 276 -15.47 -6.48 17.76
CA SER A 276 -14.03 -6.33 17.92
C SER A 276 -13.23 -6.81 16.70
N ASN A 277 -13.70 -7.88 16.06
CA ASN A 277 -13.08 -8.45 14.85
C ASN A 277 -13.01 -7.44 13.68
N VAL A 278 -14.01 -6.56 13.53
CA VAL A 278 -14.04 -5.50 12.50
C VAL A 278 -12.95 -4.46 12.79
N PHE A 279 -12.84 -4.03 14.04
CA PHE A 279 -11.78 -3.10 14.44
C PHE A 279 -10.38 -3.70 14.30
N ASP A 280 -10.24 -5.01 14.48
CA ASP A 280 -8.97 -5.72 14.35
C ASP A 280 -8.60 -5.97 12.87
N ALA A 281 -9.58 -6.22 11.99
CA ALA A 281 -9.36 -6.29 10.55
C ALA A 281 -8.96 -4.92 9.99
N LEU A 282 -9.64 -3.87 10.45
CA LEU A 282 -9.21 -2.50 10.18
C LEU A 282 -7.77 -2.31 10.69
N ASP A 283 -7.47 -2.63 11.96
CA ASP A 283 -6.12 -2.55 12.54
C ASP A 283 -5.05 -3.17 11.64
N ALA A 284 -5.28 -4.40 11.18
CA ALA A 284 -4.41 -5.12 10.25
C ALA A 284 -4.18 -4.37 8.93
N VAL A 285 -5.23 -3.80 8.33
CA VAL A 285 -5.09 -2.96 7.13
C VAL A 285 -4.24 -1.71 7.42
N GLY A 286 -4.37 -1.10 8.61
CA GLY A 286 -3.55 0.05 9.00
C GLY A 286 -2.06 -0.28 9.17
N LYS A 287 -1.77 -1.47 9.72
CA LYS A 287 -0.41 -2.02 9.73
C LYS A 287 0.12 -2.16 8.31
N PHE A 288 -0.67 -2.71 7.38
CA PHE A 288 -0.31 -2.78 5.97
C PHE A 288 0.00 -1.40 5.35
N VAL A 289 -0.83 -0.37 5.59
CA VAL A 289 -0.57 1.01 5.11
C VAL A 289 0.77 1.55 5.61
N THR A 290 1.08 1.30 6.88
CA THR A 290 2.35 1.73 7.49
C THR A 290 3.53 1.08 6.78
N VAL A 291 3.40 -0.20 6.43
CA VAL A 291 4.41 -0.98 5.72
C VAL A 291 4.63 -0.48 4.30
N VAL A 292 3.56 -0.16 3.57
CA VAL A 292 3.68 0.47 2.24
C VAL A 292 4.35 1.85 2.35
N THR A 293 4.09 2.62 3.42
CA THR A 293 4.76 3.92 3.63
C THR A 293 6.28 3.76 3.81
N VAL A 294 6.72 2.72 4.51
CA VAL A 294 8.15 2.45 4.72
C VAL A 294 8.87 2.14 3.42
N ILE A 295 8.25 1.44 2.47
CA ILE A 295 8.89 1.19 1.18
C ILE A 295 8.84 2.42 0.27
N MET A 296 7.82 3.27 0.38
CA MET A 296 7.77 4.55 -0.34
C MET A 296 8.86 5.53 0.13
N SER A 297 9.28 5.49 1.40
CA SER A 297 10.42 6.34 1.83
C SER A 297 11.74 5.93 1.17
N VAL A 298 11.86 4.69 0.70
CA VAL A 298 13.00 4.26 -0.13
C VAL A 298 12.95 4.96 -1.48
N VAL A 299 11.77 5.08 -2.10
CA VAL A 299 11.56 5.81 -3.36
C VAL A 299 12.05 7.25 -3.22
N ASP A 300 11.59 7.96 -2.18
CA ASP A 300 12.02 9.34 -1.91
C ASP A 300 13.53 9.44 -1.69
N THR A 301 14.13 8.46 -1.01
CA THR A 301 15.58 8.41 -0.79
C THR A 301 16.32 8.23 -2.10
N VAL A 302 15.85 7.33 -2.97
CA VAL A 302 16.45 7.08 -4.28
C VAL A 302 16.35 8.31 -5.18
N LEU A 303 15.18 8.95 -5.27
CA LEU A 303 15.00 10.16 -6.06
C LEU A 303 15.95 11.28 -5.62
N ARG A 304 16.11 11.48 -4.31
CA ARG A 304 17.08 12.45 -3.77
C ARG A 304 18.53 12.12 -4.12
N ILE A 305 18.89 10.85 -4.26
CA ILE A 305 20.23 10.46 -4.69
C ILE A 305 20.39 10.72 -6.19
N ILE A 306 19.38 10.38 -7.00
CA ILE A 306 19.38 10.63 -8.45
C ILE A 306 19.49 12.13 -8.76
N ASP A 307 18.85 12.99 -7.96
CA ASP A 307 18.91 14.45 -8.09
C ASP A 307 20.32 15.03 -7.81
N ILE A 308 21.27 14.25 -7.30
CA ILE A 308 22.65 14.69 -7.09
C ILE A 308 23.37 14.79 -8.44
N VAL A 309 23.73 16.01 -8.82
CA VAL A 309 24.42 16.32 -10.09
C VAL A 309 25.86 15.81 -10.12
N ASP A 310 26.55 15.85 -8.98
CA ASP A 310 27.93 15.36 -8.87
C ASP A 310 27.95 13.83 -8.71
N VAL A 311 28.54 13.12 -9.67
CA VAL A 311 28.50 11.65 -9.68
C VAL A 311 29.36 11.00 -8.61
N VAL A 312 30.42 11.66 -8.15
CA VAL A 312 31.20 11.18 -7.00
C VAL A 312 30.36 11.29 -5.72
N GLU A 313 29.65 12.40 -5.52
CA GLU A 313 28.74 12.55 -4.38
C GLU A 313 27.50 11.64 -4.49
N GLN A 314 26.98 11.43 -5.69
CA GLN A 314 25.89 10.48 -5.94
C GLN A 314 26.29 9.04 -5.57
N THR A 315 27.45 8.58 -6.01
CA THR A 315 27.95 7.22 -5.71
C THR A 315 28.27 7.04 -4.22
N LYS A 316 28.82 8.06 -3.56
CA LYS A 316 28.98 8.05 -2.08
C LYS A 316 27.63 7.96 -1.37
N ALA A 317 26.63 8.72 -1.82
CA ALA A 317 25.28 8.70 -1.24
C ALA A 317 24.62 7.32 -1.41
N TRP A 318 24.81 6.67 -2.56
CA TRP A 318 24.36 5.29 -2.77
C TRP A 318 24.94 4.32 -1.75
N VAL A 319 26.27 4.32 -1.55
CA VAL A 319 26.92 3.46 -0.56
C VAL A 319 26.34 3.68 0.84
N ASP A 320 26.27 4.93 1.29
CA ASP A 320 25.75 5.28 2.62
C ASP A 320 24.30 4.84 2.81
N LYS A 321 23.44 5.13 1.83
CA LYS A 321 22.00 4.87 1.95
C LYS A 321 21.66 3.40 1.78
N LEU A 322 22.38 2.66 0.95
CA LEU A 322 22.24 1.21 0.80
C LEU A 322 22.64 0.48 2.09
N ASN A 323 23.73 0.89 2.75
CA ASN A 323 24.16 0.24 3.99
C ASN A 323 23.38 0.71 5.24
N GLY A 324 22.59 1.78 5.13
CA GLY A 324 21.77 2.32 6.21
C GLY A 324 20.26 2.26 5.94
N PRO A 325 19.61 3.42 5.72
CA PRO A 325 18.16 3.55 5.75
C PRO A 325 17.42 2.69 4.72
N ILE A 326 17.99 2.44 3.54
CA ILE A 326 17.32 1.62 2.52
C ILE A 326 17.21 0.17 3.00
N LYS A 327 18.30 -0.40 3.51
CA LYS A 327 18.32 -1.76 4.07
C LYS A 327 17.34 -1.90 5.24
N GLU A 328 17.34 -0.92 6.15
CA GLU A 328 16.40 -0.92 7.28
C GLU A 328 14.94 -0.88 6.83
N SER A 329 14.61 -0.10 5.79
CA SER A 329 13.27 -0.07 5.22
C SER A 329 12.87 -1.43 4.64
N TYR A 330 13.79 -2.20 4.06
CA TYR A 330 13.49 -3.56 3.57
C TYR A 330 13.19 -4.51 4.72
N THR A 331 13.98 -4.47 5.79
CA THR A 331 13.70 -5.27 6.99
C THR A 331 12.32 -4.94 7.54
N LYS A 332 12.04 -3.65 7.77
CA LYS A 332 10.73 -3.17 8.24
C LYS A 332 9.60 -3.54 7.28
N TYR A 333 9.84 -3.54 5.97
CA TYR A 333 8.84 -3.93 4.98
C TYR A 333 8.49 -5.42 5.10
N PHE A 334 9.49 -6.31 5.05
CA PHE A 334 9.26 -7.76 5.08
C PHE A 334 8.68 -8.24 6.41
N ASP A 335 9.16 -7.72 7.55
CA ASP A 335 8.55 -8.02 8.85
C ASP A 335 7.16 -7.40 8.99
N GLY A 336 6.99 -6.24 8.37
CA GLY A 336 5.74 -5.53 8.28
C GLY A 336 4.64 -6.32 7.58
N ILE A 337 4.88 -6.78 6.34
CA ILE A 337 3.88 -7.55 5.57
C ILE A 337 3.56 -8.86 6.26
N LYS A 338 4.54 -9.50 6.91
CA LYS A 338 4.34 -10.69 7.75
C LYS A 338 3.39 -10.42 8.91
N THR A 339 3.64 -9.33 9.64
CA THR A 339 2.85 -8.94 10.81
C THR A 339 1.43 -8.52 10.42
N ALA A 340 1.30 -7.76 9.32
CA ALA A 340 0.02 -7.33 8.78
C ALA A 340 -0.81 -8.52 8.31
N SER A 341 -0.21 -9.45 7.55
CA SER A 341 -0.86 -10.68 7.08
C SER A 341 -1.35 -11.54 8.25
N LYS A 342 -0.49 -11.81 9.25
CA LYS A 342 -0.89 -12.55 10.46
C LYS A 342 -2.03 -11.86 11.21
N SER A 343 -1.96 -10.54 11.37
CA SER A 343 -3.03 -9.76 12.03
C SER A 343 -4.33 -9.84 11.24
N TYR A 344 -4.26 -9.81 9.91
CA TYR A 344 -5.41 -9.87 9.02
C TYR A 344 -6.10 -11.22 9.12
N VAL A 345 -5.36 -12.30 8.94
CA VAL A 345 -5.86 -13.68 9.05
C VAL A 345 -6.49 -13.92 10.43
N ALA A 346 -5.86 -13.45 11.50
CA ALA A 346 -6.43 -13.56 12.84
C ALA A 346 -7.77 -12.82 12.97
N ALA A 347 -7.87 -11.61 12.43
CA ALA A 347 -9.10 -10.81 12.49
C ALA A 347 -10.24 -11.40 11.66
N VAL A 348 -9.93 -11.96 10.49
CA VAL A 348 -10.93 -12.60 9.61
C VAL A 348 -11.34 -13.98 10.12
N ASN A 349 -10.41 -14.80 10.63
CA ASN A 349 -10.72 -16.16 11.11
C ASN A 349 -11.36 -16.20 12.51
N GLN A 350 -11.14 -15.20 13.37
CA GLN A 350 -11.85 -15.11 14.66
C GLN A 350 -13.32 -14.70 14.49
N ALA A 351 -13.76 -14.39 13.27
CA ALA A 351 -15.14 -14.07 12.97
C ALA A 351 -16.01 -15.29 12.63
N THR A 352 -15.45 -16.51 12.64
CA THR A 352 -16.25 -17.74 12.54
C THR A 352 -16.72 -18.12 13.94
N PRO A 353 -18.03 -18.02 14.26
CA PRO A 353 -18.52 -18.57 15.52
C PRO A 353 -18.35 -20.09 15.46
N SER A 354 -17.65 -20.63 16.47
CA SER A 354 -17.61 -22.07 16.75
C SER A 354 -18.98 -22.62 17.11
#